data_AF-A0A1M4BLE1-F1
#
_entry.id   AF-A0A1M4BLE1-F1
#
_cell.length_a   1.000
_cell.length_b   1.000
_cell.length_c   1.000
_cell.angle_alpha   90.00
_cell.angle_beta   90.00
_cell.angle_gamma   90.00
#
_symmetry.space_group_name_H-M   'P 1'
#
loop_
_entity.id
_entity.type
_entity.pdbx_description
1 polymer ?
#
loop_
_entity_poly.entity_id
_entity_poly.type
_entity_poly.pdbx_seq_one_letter_code
_entity_poly.pdbx_strand_id
1 'polypeptide(L)'
;MSITTIPPAQALSHNELLMLAAAYSELLAAARASVAAATLGEGDPLVYVREHLADHGQVPPVGARPVVLLAQSAVLSMHRAEVS
;
A
#
# COMPACT_ATOMS: atom_id res chain seq x y z
N MET A 1 30.55 -11.45 27.66
CA MET A 1 29.57 -10.57 27.00
C MET A 1 29.40 -11.07 25.57
N SER A 2 28.28 -11.71 25.26
CA SER A 2 28.00 -12.22 23.92
C SER A 2 27.26 -11.16 23.12
N ILE A 3 27.88 -10.70 22.03
CA ILE A 3 27.28 -9.74 21.12
C ILE A 3 26.23 -10.49 20.32
N THR A 4 24.95 -10.10 20.44
CA THR A 4 23.89 -10.67 19.62
C THR A 4 24.02 -10.07 18.22
N THR A 5 24.52 -10.86 17.27
CA THR A 5 24.53 -10.49 15.86
C THR A 5 23.09 -10.38 15.39
N ILE A 6 22.62 -9.16 15.14
CA ILE A 6 21.34 -8.90 14.49
C ILE A 6 21.47 -9.47 13.06
N PRO A 7 20.64 -10.43 12.64
CA PRO A 7 20.72 -10.96 11.28
C PRO A 7 20.47 -9.81 10.29
N PRO A 8 21.23 -9.73 9.18
CA PRO A 8 20.99 -8.71 8.17
C PRO A 8 19.54 -8.85 7.67
N ALA A 9 18.85 -7.71 7.54
CA ALA A 9 17.53 -7.67 6.94
C ALA A 9 17.57 -8.42 5.61
N GLN A 10 16.81 -9.52 5.51
CA GLN A 10 16.89 -10.42 4.38
C GLN A 10 16.52 -9.66 3.10
N ALA A 11 17.46 -9.54 2.17
CA ALA A 11 17.23 -8.85 0.91
C ALA A 11 16.15 -9.59 0.11
N LEU A 12 15.16 -8.84 -0.39
CA LEU A 12 14.13 -9.39 -1.25
C LEU A 12 14.77 -10.00 -2.51
N SER A 13 14.29 -11.18 -2.89
CA SER A 13 14.64 -11.79 -4.15
C SER A 13 14.14 -10.96 -5.33
N HIS A 14 14.74 -11.17 -6.50
CA HIS A 14 14.31 -10.52 -7.73
C HIS A 14 12.83 -10.79 -8.04
N ASN A 15 12.35 -12.01 -7.79
CA ASN A 15 10.95 -12.37 -7.99
C ASN A 15 10.02 -11.60 -7.06
N GLU A 16 10.37 -11.46 -5.78
CA GLU A 16 9.58 -10.67 -4.82
C GLU A 16 9.54 -9.19 -5.20
N LEU A 17 10.64 -8.63 -5.70
CA LEU A 17 10.68 -7.25 -6.21
C LEU A 17 9.79 -7.07 -7.45
N LEU A 18 9.77 -8.02 -8.37
CA LEU A 18 8.90 -7.98 -9.54
C LEU A 18 7.42 -8.07 -9.14
N MET A 19 7.08 -8.95 -8.19
CA MET A 19 5.72 -9.05 -7.65
C MET A 19 5.28 -7.75 -6.97
N LEU A 20 6.17 -7.15 -6.15
CA LEU A 20 5.89 -5.88 -5.50
C LEU A 20 5.70 -4.74 -6.52
N ALA A 21 6.53 -4.69 -7.56
CA ALA A 21 6.41 -3.70 -8.62
C ALA A 21 5.10 -3.86 -9.41
N ALA A 22 4.70 -5.10 -9.71
CA ALA A 22 3.43 -5.41 -10.37
C ALA A 22 2.24 -4.98 -9.50
N ALA A 23 2.20 -5.40 -8.24
CA ALA A 23 1.13 -5.03 -7.30
C ALA A 23 1.01 -3.51 -7.12
N TYR A 24 2.14 -2.81 -7.01
CA TYR A 24 2.15 -1.35 -6.96
C TYR A 24 1.63 -0.70 -8.25
N SER A 25 1.98 -1.26 -9.42
CA SER A 25 1.51 -0.77 -10.71
C SER A 25 -0.02 -0.88 -10.84
N GLU A 26 -0.59 -2.02 -10.41
CA GLU A 26 -2.03 -2.25 -10.41
C GLU A 26 -2.77 -1.28 -9.48
N LEU A 27 -2.29 -1.11 -8.24
CA LEU A 27 -2.87 -0.14 -7.30
C LEU A 27 -2.81 1.29 -7.86
N LEU A 28 -1.67 1.67 -8.45
CA LEU A 28 -1.50 3.00 -9.05
C LEU A 28 -2.42 3.21 -10.25
N ALA A 29 -2.66 2.16 -11.05
CA ALA A 29 -3.61 2.22 -12.16
C ALA A 29 -5.05 2.44 -11.65
N ALA A 30 -5.49 1.67 -10.64
CA ALA A 30 -6.81 1.83 -10.03
C ALA A 30 -7.01 3.23 -9.41
N ALA A 31 -5.98 3.76 -8.73
CA ALA A 31 -6.00 5.10 -8.16
C ALA A 31 -6.12 6.19 -9.25
N ARG A 32 -5.37 6.07 -10.35
CA ARG A 32 -5.46 7.00 -11.49
C ARG A 32 -6.82 6.93 -12.17
N ALA A 33 -7.37 5.73 -12.36
CA ALA A 33 -8.72 5.56 -12.91
C ALA A 33 -9.76 6.25 -12.03
N SER A 34 -9.66 6.12 -10.70
CA SER A 34 -10.58 6.77 -9.76
C SER A 34 -10.52 8.31 -9.83
N VAL A 35 -9.33 8.88 -9.97
CA VAL A 35 -9.16 10.34 -10.15
C VAL A 35 -9.72 10.81 -11.50
N ALA A 36 -9.52 10.04 -12.57
CA ALA A 36 -10.07 10.34 -13.89
C ALA A 36 -11.60 10.30 -13.87
N ALA A 37 -12.19 9.25 -13.27
CA ALA A 37 -13.64 9.10 -13.11
C ALA A 37 -14.25 10.27 -12.32
N ALA A 38 -13.59 10.73 -11.26
CA ALA A 38 -14.02 11.90 -10.49
C ALA A 38 -13.99 13.18 -11.34
N THR A 39 -12.95 13.35 -12.16
CA THR A 39 -12.82 14.49 -13.08
C THR A 39 -13.91 14.48 -14.15
N LEU A 40 -14.34 13.30 -14.59
CA LEU A 40 -15.42 13.12 -15.57
C LEU A 40 -16.83 13.20 -14.95
N GLY A 41 -16.94 13.24 -13.62
CA GLY A 41 -18.23 13.30 -12.92
C GLY A 41 -18.99 11.97 -12.90
N GLU A 42 -18.28 10.84 -12.93
CA GLU A 42 -18.90 9.52 -12.78
C GLU A 42 -19.60 9.38 -11.41
N GLY A 43 -20.66 8.55 -11.35
CA GLY A 43 -21.51 8.42 -10.15
C GLY A 43 -20.82 7.75 -8.96
N ASP A 44 -19.85 6.86 -9.21
CA ASP A 44 -18.99 6.28 -8.18
C ASP A 44 -17.53 6.22 -8.66
N PRO A 45 -16.78 7.32 -8.50
CA PRO A 45 -15.38 7.37 -8.91
C PRO A 45 -14.47 6.40 -8.15
N LEU A 46 -14.84 5.98 -6.94
CA LEU A 46 -13.99 5.16 -6.08
C LEU A 46 -14.12 3.66 -6.36
N VAL A 47 -15.00 3.27 -7.29
CA VAL A 47 -15.23 1.86 -7.65
C VAL A 47 -13.92 1.14 -7.98
N TYR A 48 -13.03 1.75 -8.75
CA TYR A 48 -11.79 1.10 -9.20
C TYR A 48 -10.83 0.77 -8.04
N VAL A 49 -10.58 1.71 -7.13
CA VAL A 49 -9.74 1.45 -5.94
C VAL A 49 -10.44 0.48 -4.99
N ARG A 50 -11.76 0.58 -4.83
CA ARG A 50 -12.51 -0.28 -3.91
C ARG A 50 -12.50 -1.74 -4.36
N GLU A 51 -12.68 -2.02 -5.65
CA GLU A 51 -12.56 -3.37 -6.20
C GLU A 51 -11.13 -3.91 -6.03
N HIS A 52 -10.11 -3.12 -6.37
CA HIS A 52 -8.72 -3.54 -6.17
C HIS A 52 -8.40 -3.87 -4.70
N LEU A 53 -8.89 -3.05 -3.76
CA LEU A 53 -8.74 -3.34 -2.32
C LEU A 53 -9.52 -4.60 -1.92
N ALA A 54 -10.68 -4.87 -2.52
CA ALA A 54 -11.46 -6.07 -2.25
C ALA A 54 -10.74 -7.34 -2.69
N ASP A 55 -10.15 -7.33 -3.89
CA ASP A 55 -9.36 -8.45 -4.42
C ASP A 55 -8.16 -8.81 -3.52
N HIS A 56 -7.65 -7.82 -2.78
CA HIS A 56 -6.52 -8.00 -1.85
C HIS A 56 -6.96 -8.14 -0.38
N GLY A 57 -8.26 -8.14 -0.08
CA GLY A 57 -8.77 -8.21 1.30
C GLY A 57 -8.44 -7.00 2.18
N GLN A 58 -8.21 -5.83 1.56
CA GLN A 58 -7.76 -4.59 2.19
C GLN A 58 -8.82 -3.49 2.24
N VAL A 59 -10.09 -3.83 1.99
CA VAL A 59 -11.18 -2.85 2.13
C VAL A 59 -11.25 -2.37 3.58
N PRO A 60 -11.20 -1.05 3.84
CA PRO A 60 -11.29 -0.54 5.20
C PRO A 60 -12.61 -0.99 5.86
N PRO A 61 -12.58 -1.34 7.16
CA PRO A 61 -13.81 -1.69 7.87
C PRO A 61 -14.78 -0.51 7.89
N VAL A 62 -16.07 -0.82 7.98
CA VAL A 62 -17.12 0.20 8.05
C VAL A 62 -16.86 1.14 9.23
N GLY A 63 -16.92 2.46 8.97
CA GLY A 63 -16.65 3.49 9.98
C GLY A 63 -15.17 3.77 10.23
N ALA A 64 -14.24 3.13 9.50
CA ALA A 64 -12.83 3.49 9.55
C ALA A 64 -12.63 4.98 9.22
N ARG A 65 -11.79 5.65 10.00
CA ARG A 65 -11.50 7.08 9.82
C ARG A 65 -10.29 7.23 8.90
N PRO A 66 -10.38 8.00 7.79
CA PRO A 66 -9.26 8.16 6.84
C PRO A 66 -7.95 8.61 7.50
N VAL A 67 -8.01 9.54 8.47
CA VAL A 67 -6.83 10.03 9.20
C VAL A 67 -6.11 8.92 9.98
N VAL A 68 -6.84 7.94 10.50
CA VAL A 68 -6.27 6.80 11.24
C VAL A 68 -5.59 5.84 10.27
N LEU A 69 -6.21 5.57 9.13
CA LEU A 69 -5.63 4.72 8.07
C LEU A 69 -4.33 5.34 7.53
N LEU A 70 -4.31 6.65 7.29
CA LEU A 70 -3.11 7.36 6.83
C LEU A 70 -1.97 7.30 7.85
N ALA A 71 -2.27 7.46 9.15
CA ALA A 71 -1.26 7.39 10.20
C ALA A 71 -0.60 5.99 10.29
N GLN A 72 -1.35 4.91 10.05
CA GLN A 72 -0.83 3.53 10.07
C GLN A 72 0.21 3.29 8.97
N SER A 73 0.01 3.87 7.78
CA SER A 73 0.96 3.74 6.67
C SER A 73 2.29 4.46 6.95
N ALA A 74 2.24 5.63 7.58
CA ALA A 74 3.44 6.42 7.89
C ALA A 74 4.38 5.72 8.89
N VAL A 75 3.83 4.96 9.85
CA VAL A 75 4.61 4.21 10.84
C VAL A 75 5.50 3.14 10.16
N LEU A 76 5.00 2.46 9.14
CA LEU A 76 5.79 1.49 8.36
C LEU A 76 6.89 2.16 7.53
N SER A 77 6.65 3.38 7.03
CA SER A 77 7.65 4.16 6.27
C SER A 77 8.76 4.73 7.16
N MET A 78 8.43 5.17 8.40
CA MET A 78 9.42 5.68 9.35
C MET A 78 10.36 4.58 9.88
N HIS A 79 9.84 3.37 10.08
CA HIS A 79 10.66 2.22 10.51
C HIS A 79 11.78 1.86 9.51
N ARG A 80 11.65 2.26 8.24
CA ARG A 80 12.67 2.11 7.19
C ARG A 80 13.73 3.22 7.21
N ALA A 81 13.38 4.42 7.68
CA ALA A 81 14.28 5.58 7.72
C ALA A 81 15.24 5.55 8.90
N GLU A 82 14.90 4.87 10.00
CA GLU A 82 15.74 4.75 11.21
C GLU A 82 16.81 3.64 11.11
N VAL A 83 16.89 2.92 9.99
CA VAL A 83 17.85 1.83 9.75
C VAL A 83 18.90 2.22 8.69
N SER A 84 19.00 3.51 8.32
CA SER A 84 19.97 4.00 7.33
C SER A 84 21.13 4.78 7.95
#